data_AF-A0A938IZI1-F1
#
_entry.id   AF-A0A938IZI1-F1
#
_cell.length_a   1.000
_cell.length_b   1.000
_cell.length_c   1.000
_cell.angle_alpha   90.00
_cell.angle_beta   90.00
_cell.angle_gamma   90.00
#
_symmetry.space_group_name_H-M   'P 1'
#
loop_
_entity.id
_entity.type
_entity.pdbx_description
1 polymer ?
#
loop_
_entity_poly.entity_id
_entity_poly.type
_entity_poly.pdbx_seq_one_letter_code
_entity_poly.pdbx_strand_id
1 'polypeptide(L)'
;MRHPIRPALGRRVGRVVRGAVLAVVAALALAGLTAAPARAGGSRAVVIVDTGSGTYTRVISFDGTISGYDALVLAGAAPATYGFAGQGVAVCQLFGVGNPADGSCLGTASDPSYWAYYRSPAGNGGWQYSRGGAGATRVSDGDVEGWRFGAGGAPGYQAFCAVAGCAPPPAPEPTPTPNPSPNPAPGVAAGGSSDVSGSGAPGSGPVGGAGAATDPAAGT
;
A
#
# COMPACT_ATOMS: atom_id res chain seq x y z
N MET A 1 69.99 -71.19 -6.35
CA MET A 1 69.89 -70.33 -7.55
C MET A 1 68.64 -69.46 -7.44
N ARG A 2 68.75 -68.18 -7.84
CA ARG A 2 67.72 -67.11 -7.96
C ARG A 2 67.39 -66.26 -6.71
N HIS A 3 67.89 -65.01 -6.72
CA HIS A 3 67.35 -63.78 -6.09
C HIS A 3 66.14 -63.23 -6.91
N PRO A 4 65.50 -62.07 -6.63
CA PRO A 4 65.10 -61.34 -5.39
C PRO A 4 63.56 -61.02 -5.41
N ILE A 5 62.95 -60.20 -4.55
CA ILE A 5 62.54 -58.79 -4.82
C ILE A 5 61.87 -58.21 -3.55
N ARG A 6 62.28 -57.00 -3.13
CA ARG A 6 61.49 -56.06 -2.29
C ARG A 6 60.71 -55.10 -3.22
N PRO A 7 59.55 -54.54 -2.80
CA PRO A 7 59.62 -53.13 -2.38
C PRO A 7 58.62 -52.71 -1.27
N ALA A 8 58.98 -51.59 -0.65
CA ALA A 8 58.23 -50.79 0.31
C ALA A 8 57.15 -49.91 -0.35
N LEU A 9 56.17 -49.42 0.42
CA LEU A 9 55.49 -48.09 0.37
C LEU A 9 54.22 -48.19 1.27
N GLY A 10 53.73 -47.19 1.99
CA GLY A 10 54.12 -45.79 2.09
C GLY A 10 53.49 -45.14 3.34
N ARG A 11 54.34 -44.45 4.10
CA ARG A 11 54.01 -43.63 5.26
C ARG A 11 53.61 -42.22 4.80
N ARG A 12 52.43 -42.00 4.20
CA ARG A 12 51.95 -40.64 3.84
C ARG A 12 50.42 -40.52 3.80
N VAL A 13 49.72 -40.63 4.94
CA VAL A 13 48.26 -40.35 5.00
C VAL A 13 47.87 -39.30 6.05
N GLY A 14 48.76 -38.91 6.96
CA GLY A 14 48.36 -38.16 8.17
C GLY A 14 48.22 -36.62 8.08
N ARG A 15 48.57 -35.95 6.98
CA ARG A 15 48.66 -34.45 6.97
C ARG A 15 47.63 -33.70 6.13
N VAL A 16 46.81 -34.40 5.32
CA VAL A 16 45.86 -33.73 4.42
C VAL A 16 44.54 -33.36 5.13
N VAL A 17 44.20 -34.04 6.23
CA VAL A 17 42.87 -33.92 6.87
C VAL A 17 42.68 -32.62 7.68
N ARG A 18 43.74 -32.02 8.23
CA ARG A 18 43.60 -30.83 9.10
C ARG A 18 43.47 -29.49 8.38
N GLY A 19 43.90 -29.38 7.11
CA GLY A 19 43.76 -28.14 6.33
C GLY A 19 42.36 -27.95 5.72
N ALA A 20 41.67 -29.07 5.41
CA ALA A 20 40.38 -29.04 4.75
C ALA A 20 39.23 -28.55 5.64
N VAL A 21 39.30 -28.78 6.97
CA VAL A 21 38.21 -28.42 7.90
C VAL A 21 38.12 -26.91 8.13
N LEU A 22 39.25 -26.19 8.19
CA LEU A 22 39.26 -24.74 8.43
C LEU A 22 38.79 -23.91 7.21
N ALA A 23 39.03 -24.40 5.99
CA ALA A 23 38.58 -23.73 4.77
C ALA A 23 37.06 -23.83 4.56
N VAL A 24 36.43 -24.92 5.02
CA VAL A 24 34.98 -25.12 4.89
C VAL A 24 34.19 -24.21 5.84
N VAL A 25 34.68 -23.97 7.06
CA VAL A 25 34.00 -23.10 8.03
C VAL A 25 34.06 -21.61 7.61
N ALA A 26 35.16 -21.17 7.01
CA ALA A 26 35.28 -19.79 6.52
C ALA A 26 34.38 -19.52 5.29
N ALA A 27 34.15 -20.53 4.43
CA ALA A 27 33.28 -20.40 3.27
C ALA A 27 31.78 -20.33 3.63
N LEU A 28 31.38 -20.91 4.76
CA LEU A 28 29.97 -20.91 5.22
C LEU A 28 29.55 -19.60 5.89
N ALA A 29 30.50 -18.78 6.37
CA ALA A 29 30.19 -17.52 7.04
C ALA A 29 29.86 -16.35 6.08
N LEU A 30 30.22 -16.44 4.80
CA LEU A 30 29.97 -15.36 3.81
C LEU A 30 28.67 -15.52 3.01
N ALA A 31 27.90 -16.59 3.21
CA ALA A 31 26.67 -16.85 2.43
C ALA A 31 25.39 -16.23 3.02
N GLY A 32 25.48 -15.51 4.15
CA GLY A 32 24.32 -15.15 4.97
C GLY A 32 23.61 -13.82 4.65
N LEU A 33 24.07 -13.01 3.69
CA LEU A 33 23.53 -11.66 3.48
C LEU A 33 23.08 -11.38 2.04
N THR A 34 22.38 -12.33 1.42
CA THR A 34 21.54 -11.99 0.26
C THR A 34 20.20 -11.52 0.78
N ALA A 35 19.98 -10.20 0.86
CA ALA A 35 18.64 -9.65 0.92
C ALA A 35 17.86 -10.25 -0.26
N ALA A 36 16.82 -11.04 0.03
CA ALA A 36 15.98 -11.60 -1.01
C ALA A 36 15.48 -10.43 -1.87
N PRO A 37 15.57 -10.51 -3.22
CA PRO A 37 14.94 -9.50 -4.05
C PRO A 37 13.46 -9.48 -3.66
N ALA A 38 12.95 -8.31 -3.28
CA ALA A 38 11.52 -8.11 -3.14
C ALA A 38 10.92 -8.57 -4.47
N ARG A 39 10.14 -9.65 -4.45
CA ARG A 39 9.42 -10.07 -5.65
C ARG A 39 8.50 -8.93 -6.01
N ALA A 40 8.87 -8.13 -7.00
CA ALA A 40 7.91 -7.39 -7.79
C ALA A 40 7.04 -8.44 -8.48
N GLY A 41 5.82 -8.64 -8.01
CA GLY A 41 4.93 -9.64 -8.60
C GLY A 41 3.73 -9.93 -7.71
N GLY A 42 2.67 -9.14 -7.91
CA GLY A 42 1.36 -9.31 -7.29
C GLY A 42 0.85 -7.99 -6.72
N SER A 43 -0.38 -7.62 -7.09
CA SER A 43 -1.15 -6.58 -6.44
C SER A 43 -1.47 -6.99 -5.00
N ARG A 44 -1.46 -6.04 -4.07
CA ARG A 44 -1.79 -6.25 -2.66
C ARG A 44 -2.88 -5.29 -2.23
N ALA A 45 -3.77 -5.75 -1.37
CA ALA A 45 -4.77 -4.90 -0.73
C ALA A 45 -4.88 -5.23 0.75
N VAL A 46 -5.49 -4.33 1.51
CA VAL A 46 -5.81 -4.56 2.93
C VAL A 46 -7.31 -4.76 3.07
N VAL A 47 -7.70 -5.81 3.78
CA VAL A 47 -9.10 -6.07 4.15
C VAL A 47 -9.22 -5.94 5.66
N ILE A 48 -10.12 -5.07 6.12
CA ILE A 48 -10.42 -4.82 7.53
C ILE A 48 -11.87 -5.22 7.77
N VAL A 49 -12.09 -6.19 8.66
CA VAL A 49 -13.43 -6.68 9.03
C VAL A 49 -13.64 -6.48 10.53
N ASP A 50 -14.58 -5.62 10.89
CA ASP A 50 -14.99 -5.37 12.26
C ASP A 50 -16.33 -6.07 12.55
N THR A 51 -16.27 -7.09 13.40
CA THR A 51 -17.44 -7.88 13.81
C THR A 51 -18.24 -7.25 14.95
N GLY A 52 -17.78 -6.12 15.50
CA GLY A 52 -18.32 -5.49 16.71
C GLY A 52 -17.75 -6.06 18.00
N SER A 53 -17.33 -7.33 18.03
CA SER A 53 -16.61 -7.96 19.14
C SER A 53 -15.09 -8.06 18.91
N GLY A 54 -14.65 -7.89 17.67
CA GLY A 54 -13.24 -7.91 17.29
C GLY A 54 -13.01 -7.49 15.85
N THR A 55 -11.76 -7.12 15.55
CA THR A 55 -11.35 -6.64 14.23
C THR A 55 -10.29 -7.56 13.62
N TYR A 56 -10.51 -7.95 12.36
CA TYR A 56 -9.59 -8.74 11.55
C TYR A 56 -9.00 -7.86 10.45
N THR A 57 -7.70 -7.59 10.55
CA THR A 57 -6.95 -6.89 9.50
C THR A 57 -6.07 -7.90 8.76
N ARG A 58 -6.19 -7.96 7.43
CA ARG A 58 -5.47 -8.91 6.57
C ARG A 58 -4.87 -8.19 5.38
N VAL A 59 -3.61 -8.51 5.06
CA VAL A 59 -3.03 -8.15 3.77
C VAL A 59 -3.22 -9.34 2.84
N ILE A 60 -3.84 -9.09 1.70
CA ILE A 60 -4.05 -10.09 0.65
C ILE A 60 -3.15 -9.79 -0.55
N SER A 61 -2.83 -10.83 -1.32
CA SER A 61 -2.07 -10.73 -2.56
C SER A 61 -2.84 -11.40 -3.69
N PHE A 62 -2.81 -10.81 -4.88
CA PHE A 62 -3.52 -11.27 -6.09
C PHE A 62 -2.87 -10.69 -7.35
N ASP A 63 -3.28 -11.16 -8.53
CA ASP A 63 -2.83 -10.60 -9.81
C ASP A 63 -3.89 -9.67 -10.41
N GLY A 64 -3.47 -8.52 -10.92
CA GLY A 64 -4.34 -7.56 -11.61
C GLY A 64 -5.36 -6.91 -10.68
N THR A 65 -6.65 -7.17 -10.93
CA THR A 65 -7.78 -6.61 -10.18
C THR A 65 -8.76 -7.73 -9.87
N ILE A 66 -9.27 -7.76 -8.64
CA ILE A 66 -10.24 -8.76 -8.17
C ILE A 66 -11.55 -8.09 -7.74
N SER A 67 -12.59 -8.87 -7.51
CA SER A 67 -13.80 -8.35 -6.86
C SER A 67 -13.57 -8.14 -5.36
N GLY A 68 -14.39 -7.30 -4.71
CA GLY A 68 -14.40 -7.19 -3.24
C GLY A 68 -14.80 -8.51 -2.57
N TYR A 69 -15.59 -9.35 -3.24
CA TYR A 69 -15.93 -10.69 -2.75
C TYR A 69 -14.71 -11.60 -2.72
N ASP A 70 -13.92 -11.63 -3.81
CA ASP A 70 -12.69 -12.42 -3.86
C ASP A 70 -11.67 -11.91 -2.82
N ALA A 71 -11.63 -10.60 -2.56
CA ALA A 71 -10.81 -10.03 -1.51
C ALA A 71 -11.18 -10.57 -0.12
N LEU A 72 -12.47 -10.72 0.19
CA LEU A 72 -12.96 -11.35 1.43
C LEU A 72 -12.59 -12.83 1.50
N VAL A 73 -12.69 -13.57 0.40
CA VAL A 73 -12.28 -14.98 0.33
C VAL A 73 -10.78 -15.11 0.59
N LEU A 74 -9.94 -14.31 -0.07
CA LEU A 74 -8.49 -14.30 0.15
C LEU A 74 -8.10 -13.86 1.57
N ALA A 75 -8.90 -13.01 2.21
CA ALA A 75 -8.71 -12.63 3.61
C ALA A 75 -9.09 -13.75 4.59
N GLY A 76 -9.66 -14.87 4.11
CA GLY A 76 -10.11 -15.98 4.94
C GLY A 76 -11.41 -15.69 5.68
N ALA A 77 -12.21 -14.71 5.22
CA ALA A 77 -13.40 -14.26 5.93
C ALA A 77 -14.60 -15.20 5.77
N ALA A 78 -14.52 -16.23 4.91
CA ALA A 78 -15.58 -17.20 4.64
C ALA A 78 -16.96 -16.55 4.43
N PRO A 79 -17.13 -15.68 3.41
CA PRO A 79 -18.35 -14.92 3.22
C PRO A 79 -19.56 -15.81 2.93
N ALA A 80 -20.61 -15.67 3.73
CA ALA A 80 -21.95 -16.18 3.39
C ALA A 80 -22.74 -15.07 2.72
N THR A 81 -23.47 -15.39 1.64
CA THR A 81 -24.16 -14.39 0.83
C THR A 81 -25.59 -14.78 0.51
N TYR A 82 -26.42 -13.77 0.25
CA TYR A 82 -27.80 -13.95 -0.21
C TYR A 82 -28.09 -13.01 -1.37
N GLY A 83 -28.74 -13.55 -2.41
CA GLY A 83 -29.13 -12.80 -3.60
C GLY A 83 -30.51 -12.19 -3.44
N PHE A 84 -30.61 -10.88 -3.61
CA PHE A 84 -31.87 -10.15 -3.71
C PHE A 84 -32.20 -9.88 -5.18
N ALA A 85 -33.37 -10.37 -5.63
CA ALA A 85 -33.81 -10.17 -7.00
C ALA A 85 -33.79 -8.68 -7.40
N GLY A 86 -33.08 -8.35 -8.47
CA GLY A 86 -32.92 -6.98 -8.97
C GLY A 86 -31.98 -6.06 -8.17
N GLN A 87 -31.48 -6.48 -7.01
CA GLN A 87 -30.63 -5.66 -6.12
C GLN A 87 -29.20 -6.21 -5.97
N GLY A 88 -28.95 -7.43 -6.44
CA GLY A 88 -27.63 -8.07 -6.40
C GLY A 88 -27.43 -8.95 -5.17
N VAL A 89 -26.17 -9.18 -4.82
CA VAL A 89 -25.78 -10.12 -3.75
C VAL A 89 -25.29 -9.35 -2.53
N ALA A 90 -25.89 -9.64 -1.38
CA ALA A 90 -25.48 -9.11 -0.08
C ALA A 90 -24.52 -10.06 0.63
N VAL A 91 -23.59 -9.50 1.42
CA VAL A 91 -22.77 -10.26 2.36
C VAL A 91 -23.53 -10.34 3.69
N CYS A 92 -23.84 -11.56 4.12
CA CYS A 92 -24.64 -11.81 5.31
C CYS A 92 -23.75 -12.14 6.51
N GLN A 93 -22.65 -12.88 6.27
CA GLN A 93 -21.72 -13.26 7.33
C GLN A 93 -20.27 -13.12 6.90
N LEU A 94 -19.41 -12.77 7.85
CA LEU A 94 -17.96 -12.80 7.76
C LEU A 94 -17.39 -13.30 9.08
N PHE A 95 -16.40 -14.19 9.04
CA PHE A 95 -15.80 -14.83 10.23
C PHE A 95 -16.86 -15.45 11.17
N GLY A 96 -17.95 -15.99 10.59
CA GLY A 96 -19.05 -16.58 11.34
C GLY A 96 -19.97 -15.58 12.05
N VAL A 97 -19.80 -14.26 11.84
CA VAL A 97 -20.63 -13.21 12.42
C VAL A 97 -21.51 -12.58 11.36
N GLY A 98 -22.79 -12.40 11.68
CA GLY A 98 -23.74 -11.65 10.88
C GLY A 98 -25.13 -12.32 10.87
N ASN A 99 -25.92 -11.98 9.87
CA ASN A 99 -27.29 -12.50 9.72
C ASN A 99 -27.30 -13.83 8.97
N PRO A 100 -28.39 -14.62 9.06
CA PRO A 100 -28.60 -15.77 8.19
C PRO A 100 -28.53 -15.39 6.69
N ALA A 101 -28.04 -16.33 5.87
CA ALA A 101 -27.97 -16.17 4.41
C ALA A 101 -29.33 -16.45 3.75
N ASP A 102 -30.34 -15.70 4.15
CA ASP A 102 -31.71 -15.75 3.65
C ASP A 102 -32.27 -14.32 3.47
N GLY A 103 -33.60 -14.19 3.32
CA GLY A 103 -34.26 -12.89 3.18
C GLY A 103 -34.02 -11.88 4.30
N SER A 104 -33.51 -12.32 5.46
CA SER A 104 -33.14 -11.46 6.61
C SER A 104 -31.68 -10.98 6.59
N CYS A 105 -30.92 -11.30 5.54
CA CYS A 105 -29.49 -10.97 5.42
C CYS A 105 -29.16 -9.49 5.68
N LEU A 106 -30.03 -8.57 5.27
CA LEU A 106 -29.89 -7.12 5.45
C LEU A 106 -30.56 -6.58 6.73
N GLY A 107 -30.86 -7.47 7.68
CA GLY A 107 -31.53 -7.15 8.93
C GLY A 107 -33.05 -7.30 8.85
N THR A 108 -33.69 -7.03 9.99
CA THR A 108 -35.14 -7.06 10.19
C THR A 108 -35.58 -5.75 10.85
N ALA A 109 -36.90 -5.56 11.02
CA ALA A 109 -37.41 -4.37 11.71
C ALA A 109 -36.96 -4.27 13.17
N SER A 110 -36.77 -5.41 13.86
CA SER A 110 -36.33 -5.46 15.26
C SER A 110 -34.81 -5.42 15.42
N ASP A 111 -34.06 -5.82 14.40
CA ASP A 111 -32.60 -5.75 14.37
C ASP A 111 -32.14 -5.39 12.95
N PRO A 112 -31.91 -4.09 12.67
CA PRO A 112 -31.53 -3.61 11.34
C PRO A 112 -30.02 -3.76 11.07
N SER A 113 -29.30 -4.56 11.86
CA SER A 113 -27.86 -4.75 11.69
C SER A 113 -27.55 -5.44 10.36
N TYR A 114 -26.50 -4.98 9.68
CA TYR A 114 -26.02 -5.58 8.43
C TYR A 114 -24.51 -5.34 8.28
N TRP A 115 -23.89 -5.97 7.27
CA TRP A 115 -22.51 -5.71 6.90
C TRP A 115 -22.40 -4.45 6.03
N ALA A 116 -21.95 -3.36 6.64
CA ALA A 116 -21.66 -2.10 5.96
C ALA A 116 -20.30 -2.18 5.25
N TYR A 117 -20.27 -1.77 3.98
CA TYR A 117 -19.09 -1.89 3.13
C TYR A 117 -18.52 -0.51 2.78
N TYR A 118 -17.25 -0.33 3.07
CA TYR A 118 -16.48 0.88 2.83
C TYR A 118 -15.22 0.57 2.04
N ARG A 119 -14.78 1.52 1.23
CA ARG A 119 -13.60 1.39 0.38
C ARG A 119 -12.74 2.63 0.49
N SER A 120 -11.44 2.43 0.39
CA SER A 120 -10.44 3.48 0.28
C SER A 120 -9.51 3.11 -0.86
N PRO A 121 -9.74 3.64 -2.08
CA PRO A 121 -8.82 3.44 -3.19
C PRO A 121 -7.39 3.85 -2.82
N ALA A 122 -6.40 3.22 -3.46
CA ALA A 122 -4.99 3.54 -3.26
C ALA A 122 -4.72 5.05 -3.36
N GLY A 123 -3.91 5.57 -2.43
CA GLY A 123 -3.58 7.00 -2.35
C GLY A 123 -4.65 7.88 -1.72
N ASN A 124 -5.88 7.38 -1.49
CA ASN A 124 -6.88 8.11 -0.73
C ASN A 124 -6.69 7.90 0.78
N GLY A 125 -7.00 8.94 1.55
CA GLY A 125 -6.99 8.90 3.02
C GLY A 125 -8.41 8.83 3.57
N GLY A 126 -8.97 7.62 3.69
CA GLY A 126 -10.20 7.38 4.44
C GLY A 126 -11.31 6.64 3.70
N TRP A 127 -12.41 6.42 4.41
CA TRP A 127 -13.50 5.57 3.95
C TRP A 127 -14.50 6.28 3.04
N GLN A 128 -14.91 5.58 1.98
CA GLN A 128 -16.07 5.91 1.17
C GLN A 128 -17.05 4.74 1.23
N TYR A 129 -18.31 5.02 1.55
CA TYR A 129 -19.33 3.98 1.56
C TYR A 129 -19.53 3.42 0.15
N SER A 130 -19.50 2.10 0.00
CA SER A 130 -19.71 1.46 -1.29
C SER A 130 -21.20 1.37 -1.61
N ARG A 131 -21.61 1.95 -2.74
CA ARG A 131 -22.97 1.76 -3.28
C ARG A 131 -23.14 0.44 -4.02
N GLY A 132 -22.03 -0.21 -4.39
CA GLY A 132 -22.03 -1.54 -5.01
C GLY A 132 -21.65 -2.63 -4.00
N GLY A 133 -22.28 -3.81 -4.13
CA GLY A 133 -21.91 -4.98 -3.34
C GLY A 133 -20.52 -5.53 -3.70
N ALA A 134 -19.97 -6.39 -2.84
CA ALA A 134 -18.61 -6.94 -2.95
C ALA A 134 -18.32 -7.57 -4.33
N GLY A 135 -19.30 -8.26 -4.94
CA GLY A 135 -19.13 -8.88 -6.26
C GLY A 135 -19.07 -7.88 -7.43
N ALA A 136 -19.57 -6.67 -7.25
CA ALA A 136 -19.62 -5.64 -8.30
C ALA A 136 -18.44 -4.67 -8.24
N THR A 137 -17.72 -4.59 -7.12
CA THR A 137 -16.58 -3.71 -6.96
C THR A 137 -15.31 -4.29 -7.59
N ARG A 138 -14.27 -3.46 -7.64
CA ARG A 138 -12.96 -3.78 -8.22
C ARG A 138 -11.87 -3.32 -7.28
N VAL A 139 -11.12 -4.26 -6.72
CA VAL A 139 -10.01 -4.05 -5.78
C VAL A 139 -8.70 -4.15 -6.53
N SER A 140 -7.90 -3.11 -6.42
CA SER A 140 -6.60 -2.94 -7.07
C SER A 140 -5.47 -2.87 -6.05
N ASP A 141 -4.24 -2.83 -6.55
CA ASP A 141 -3.06 -2.66 -5.71
C ASP A 141 -3.13 -1.38 -4.86
N GLY A 142 -2.84 -1.51 -3.57
CA GLY A 142 -2.84 -0.43 -2.59
C GLY A 142 -4.23 -0.07 -2.02
N ASP A 143 -5.30 -0.71 -2.47
CA ASP A 143 -6.65 -0.47 -1.95
C ASP A 143 -6.80 -0.97 -0.51
N VAL A 144 -7.71 -0.32 0.23
CA VAL A 144 -8.19 -0.79 1.53
C VAL A 144 -9.70 -1.00 1.46
N GLU A 145 -10.13 -2.19 1.86
CA GLU A 145 -11.51 -2.65 1.90
C GLU A 145 -11.94 -2.78 3.36
N GLY A 146 -13.05 -2.16 3.74
CA GLY A 146 -13.54 -2.06 5.11
C GLY A 146 -14.95 -2.63 5.25
N TRP A 147 -15.15 -3.50 6.22
CA TRP A 147 -16.42 -4.15 6.52
C TRP A 147 -16.73 -4.00 8.00
N ARG A 148 -17.96 -3.62 8.35
CA ARG A 148 -18.39 -3.60 9.75
C ARG A 148 -19.82 -4.09 9.90
N PHE A 149 -20.04 -4.98 10.87
CA PHE A 149 -21.38 -5.43 11.22
C PHE A 149 -22.04 -4.45 12.20
N GLY A 150 -23.30 -4.09 11.93
CA GLY A 150 -24.11 -3.25 12.81
C GLY A 150 -24.95 -2.23 12.05
N ALA A 151 -25.12 -1.05 12.63
CA ALA A 151 -26.03 0.00 12.14
C ALA A 151 -25.52 0.83 10.93
N GLY A 152 -24.60 0.28 10.13
CA GLY A 152 -24.14 0.94 8.91
C GLY A 152 -22.84 1.75 9.00
N GLY A 153 -22.20 1.84 10.18
CA GLY A 153 -20.96 2.61 10.35
C GLY A 153 -19.71 1.94 9.77
N ALA A 154 -18.65 2.72 9.52
CA ALA A 154 -17.38 2.19 9.04
C ALA A 154 -16.56 1.52 10.18
N PRO A 155 -15.68 0.54 9.85
CA PRO A 155 -14.65 0.09 10.79
C PRO A 155 -13.60 1.18 11.02
N GLY A 156 -12.73 1.00 12.03
CA GLY A 156 -11.57 1.87 12.20
C GLY A 156 -10.68 1.89 10.96
N TYR A 157 -10.37 3.07 10.42
CA TYR A 157 -9.54 3.19 9.22
C TYR A 157 -8.07 2.92 9.53
N GLN A 158 -7.41 2.16 8.66
CA GLN A 158 -5.96 2.01 8.62
C GLN A 158 -5.48 2.15 7.19
N ALA A 159 -4.50 3.02 6.97
CA ALA A 159 -3.92 3.23 5.64
C ALA A 159 -3.14 1.99 5.19
N PHE A 160 -3.17 1.71 3.88
CA PHE A 160 -2.49 0.55 3.28
C PHE A 160 -1.04 0.41 3.76
N CYS A 161 -0.23 1.47 3.64
CA CYS A 161 1.19 1.42 3.99
C CYS A 161 1.46 1.19 5.48
N ALA A 162 0.53 1.59 6.36
CA ALA A 162 0.64 1.34 7.80
C ALA A 162 0.48 -0.15 8.13
N VAL A 163 -0.32 -0.88 7.34
CA VAL A 163 -0.62 -2.30 7.55
C VAL A 163 0.30 -3.20 6.72
N ALA A 164 0.46 -2.91 5.42
CA ALA A 164 1.16 -3.74 4.47
C ALA A 164 2.67 -3.52 4.42
N GLY A 165 3.15 -2.45 5.08
CA GLY A 165 4.55 -2.03 5.10
C GLY A 165 5.02 -1.53 3.74
N CYS A 166 4.94 -0.21 3.52
CA CYS A 166 5.59 0.40 2.37
C CYS A 166 7.06 0.72 2.70
N ALA A 167 7.95 0.58 1.72
CA ALA A 167 9.30 1.10 1.87
C ALA A 167 9.24 2.63 2.09
N PRO A 168 10.04 3.19 3.02
CA PRO A 168 10.20 4.64 3.09
C PRO A 168 10.64 5.16 1.72
N PRO A 169 10.16 6.33 1.27
CA PRO A 169 10.72 6.98 0.10
C PRO A 169 12.26 7.06 0.25
N PRO A 170 13.04 6.84 -0.83
CA PRO A 170 14.48 7.06 -0.75
C PRO A 170 14.73 8.46 -0.19
N ALA A 171 15.64 8.57 0.78
CA ALA A 171 16.04 9.87 1.29
C ALA A 171 16.50 10.74 0.12
N PRO A 172 16.12 12.04 0.06
CA PRO A 172 16.66 12.92 -0.97
C PRO A 172 18.18 12.84 -0.92
N GLU A 173 18.82 12.47 -2.04
CA GLU A 173 20.27 12.50 -2.14
C GLU A 173 20.75 13.90 -1.76
N PRO A 174 21.85 14.04 -1.01
CA PRO A 174 22.40 15.35 -0.70
C PRO A 174 22.70 16.05 -2.03
N THR A 175 22.02 17.17 -2.28
CA THR A 175 22.31 18.03 -3.43
C THR A 175 23.80 18.36 -3.39
N PRO A 176 24.58 18.11 -4.46
CA PRO A 176 25.98 18.48 -4.47
C PRO A 176 26.09 19.98 -4.22
N THR A 177 26.81 20.36 -3.17
CA THR A 177 27.09 21.76 -2.87
C THR A 177 27.81 22.35 -4.09
N PRO A 178 27.34 23.47 -4.66
CA PRO A 178 28.07 24.12 -5.74
C PRO A 178 29.48 24.45 -5.26
N ASN A 179 30.49 23.93 -5.96
CA ASN A 179 31.89 24.21 -5.72
C ASN A 179 32.10 25.73 -5.79
N PRO A 180 32.75 26.39 -4.82
CA PRO A 180 33.01 27.82 -4.89
C PRO A 180 33.83 28.12 -6.15
N SER A 181 33.26 28.96 -7.02
CA SER A 181 33.90 29.44 -8.25
C SER A 181 35.25 30.09 -7.95
N PRO A 182 36.27 29.95 -8.82
CA PRO A 182 37.53 30.65 -8.66
C PRO A 182 37.32 32.18 -8.64
N ASN A 183 37.91 32.79 -7.62
CA ASN A 183 37.95 34.23 -7.35
C ASN A 183 38.29 35.08 -8.60
N PRO A 184 37.48 36.09 -8.97
CA PRO A 184 37.86 37.07 -9.98
C PRO A 184 38.99 37.98 -9.46
N ALA A 185 40.04 38.17 -10.27
CA ALA A 185 41.10 39.11 -9.98
C ALA A 185 40.59 40.57 -9.95
N PRO A 186 41.20 41.48 -9.16
CA PRO A 186 40.79 42.88 -9.10
C PRO A 186 41.22 43.66 -10.35
N GLY A 187 40.26 44.33 -11.00
CA GLY A 187 40.51 45.18 -12.17
C GLY A 187 39.60 46.41 -12.22
N VAL A 188 40.07 47.48 -11.60
CA VAL A 188 39.89 48.93 -11.85
C VAL A 188 38.54 49.51 -12.29
N ALA A 189 38.12 50.54 -11.55
CA ALA A 189 36.97 51.40 -11.75
C ALA A 189 37.18 52.49 -12.82
N ALA A 190 36.10 52.85 -13.52
CA ALA A 190 35.68 54.17 -14.03
C ALA A 190 34.51 53.91 -15.00
N GLY A 191 33.37 54.58 -15.06
CA GLY A 191 32.80 55.81 -14.51
C GLY A 191 31.60 56.13 -15.43
N GLY A 192 30.52 56.75 -14.94
CA GLY A 192 29.45 57.18 -15.84
C GLY A 192 28.07 57.36 -15.19
N SER A 193 27.70 58.62 -15.03
CA SER A 193 26.52 59.15 -14.35
C SER A 193 25.15 58.90 -15.02
N SER A 194 24.14 58.86 -14.15
CA SER A 194 22.88 59.64 -14.17
C SER A 194 21.74 59.40 -15.17
N ASP A 195 20.58 59.16 -14.55
CA ASP A 195 19.24 59.75 -14.77
C ASP A 195 18.40 59.37 -16.01
N VAL A 196 17.27 58.69 -15.75
CA VAL A 196 15.97 59.01 -16.37
C VAL A 196 14.84 58.84 -15.33
N SER A 197 14.24 59.98 -14.99
CA SER A 197 12.94 60.15 -14.35
C SER A 197 11.79 59.73 -15.26
N GLY A 198 10.70 59.22 -14.69
CA GLY A 198 9.45 58.98 -15.43
C GLY A 198 8.27 58.59 -14.52
N SER A 199 7.69 59.58 -13.84
CA SER A 199 6.42 59.47 -13.13
C SER A 199 5.23 59.56 -14.09
N GLY A 200 4.26 58.66 -13.98
CA GLY A 200 2.99 58.71 -14.71
C GLY A 200 1.89 57.96 -13.95
N ALA A 201 0.87 58.70 -13.53
CA ALA A 201 -0.21 58.33 -12.61
C ALA A 201 -1.41 57.64 -13.33
N PRO A 202 -2.52 57.30 -12.62
CA PRO A 202 -3.44 56.20 -12.94
C PRO A 202 -4.65 56.58 -13.82
N GLY A 203 -5.31 55.58 -14.41
CA GLY A 203 -6.57 55.68 -15.14
C GLY A 203 -7.68 54.80 -14.56
N SER A 204 -8.88 55.37 -14.44
CA SER A 204 -10.05 54.90 -13.68
C SER A 204 -11.09 54.12 -14.51
N GLY A 205 -11.63 53.04 -13.93
CA GLY A 205 -13.04 52.55 -13.98
C GLY A 205 -13.73 52.19 -15.31
N PRO A 206 -15.04 51.85 -15.29
CA PRO A 206 -15.69 50.72 -14.60
C PRO A 206 -16.68 49.93 -15.51
N VAL A 207 -17.13 48.73 -15.10
CA VAL A 207 -18.46 48.08 -15.32
C VAL A 207 -18.34 46.66 -14.73
N GLY A 208 -19.24 46.07 -13.95
CA GLY A 208 -20.69 46.18 -13.82
C GLY A 208 -21.27 44.76 -14.02
N GLY A 209 -22.02 44.22 -13.06
CA GLY A 209 -22.80 43.00 -13.28
C GLY A 209 -22.98 42.08 -12.08
N ALA A 210 -24.01 42.36 -11.28
CA ALA A 210 -24.57 41.47 -10.27
C ALA A 210 -25.35 40.31 -10.92
N GLY A 211 -25.40 39.15 -10.24
CA GLY A 211 -26.28 38.04 -10.56
C GLY A 211 -26.54 37.19 -9.31
N ALA A 212 -27.71 37.37 -8.71
CA ALA A 212 -28.18 36.73 -7.49
C ALA A 212 -28.48 35.23 -7.69
N ALA A 213 -28.26 34.42 -6.65
CA ALA A 213 -28.81 33.08 -6.53
C ALA A 213 -29.82 33.06 -5.38
N THR A 214 -31.09 32.95 -5.73
CA THR A 214 -32.20 32.60 -4.85
C THR A 214 -32.47 31.10 -4.93
N ASP A 215 -32.38 30.42 -3.79
CA ASP A 215 -33.31 29.35 -3.39
C ASP A 215 -34.73 29.93 -3.22
N PRO A 216 -35.85 29.16 -3.21
CA PRO A 216 -35.98 27.78 -2.70
C PRO A 216 -36.95 26.86 -3.49
N ALA A 217 -37.06 25.57 -3.11
CA ALA A 217 -38.37 24.90 -2.98
C ALA A 217 -38.29 23.50 -2.35
N ALA A 218 -39.25 23.25 -1.46
CA ALA A 218 -39.63 21.98 -0.86
C ALA A 218 -40.91 21.42 -1.50
N GLY A 219 -41.20 20.14 -1.25
CA GLY A 219 -42.48 19.44 -1.54
C GLY A 219 -42.37 18.51 -2.75
N THR A 220 -42.78 17.24 -2.72
CA THR A 220 -43.71 16.46 -1.88
C THR A 220 -43.29 15.00 -1.86
#